data_AF-A0A812ZLX3-F1
#
_entry.id   AF-A0A812ZLX3-F1
#
_cell.length_a   1.000
_cell.length_b   1.000
_cell.length_c   1.000
_cell.angle_alpha   90.00
_cell.angle_beta   90.00
_cell.angle_gamma   90.00
#
_symmetry.space_group_name_H-M   'P 1'
#
loop_
_entity.id
_entity.type
_entity.pdbx_description
1 polymer ?
#
loop_
_entity_poly.entity_id
_entity_poly.type
_entity_poly.pdbx_seq_one_letter_code
_entity_poly.pdbx_strand_id
1 'polypeptide(L)'
;VAKIYAAKLVAEGVLSESEVAEMRTAIWNELDAEFLEKDRHKKDGMDWVLRKYRGRIDEGRRPKQVKGVTGVPLETLHRIGHAMTGIPETVTSHSEVEKLLSKRRAMFAPGGRVDFATAEQLAFCSILLHRDIWAGDAGGTGSWAVAHHERLPNRNVRLAGQDCVRGTFNQRHLIVQDSVRGAGVSLLPQALAPGNQANFYAYNSPLSEAAALAFEYGYSLGDEDALVCWE
;
A
#
# COMPACT_ATOMS: atom_id res chain seq x y z
N VAL A 1 -27.47 -23.97 -22.01
CA VAL A 1 -27.04 -22.92 -22.96
C VAL A 1 -26.46 -23.52 -24.25
N ALA A 2 -25.36 -24.29 -24.20
CA ALA A 2 -24.69 -24.84 -25.40
C ALA A 2 -25.61 -25.62 -26.37
N LYS A 3 -26.46 -26.53 -25.87
CA LYS A 3 -27.39 -27.33 -26.71
C LYS A 3 -28.39 -26.48 -27.50
N ILE A 4 -28.90 -25.41 -26.89
CA ILE A 4 -29.89 -24.51 -27.52
C ILE A 4 -29.22 -23.70 -28.62
N TYR A 5 -28.01 -23.18 -28.36
CA TYR A 5 -27.26 -22.42 -29.35
C TYR A 5 -26.79 -23.31 -30.52
N ALA A 6 -26.36 -24.53 -30.25
CA ALA A 6 -26.02 -25.50 -31.28
C ALA A 6 -27.23 -25.83 -32.19
N ALA A 7 -28.40 -26.07 -31.62
CA ALA A 7 -29.62 -26.32 -32.40
C ALA A 7 -30.00 -25.12 -33.29
N LYS A 8 -29.77 -23.89 -32.81
CA LYS A 8 -29.95 -22.67 -33.60
C LYS A 8 -28.98 -22.61 -34.78
N LEU A 9 -27.68 -22.85 -34.55
CA LEU A 9 -26.66 -22.83 -35.61
C LEU A 9 -26.89 -23.93 -36.65
N VAL A 10 -27.41 -25.08 -36.23
CA VAL A 10 -27.85 -26.14 -37.14
C VAL A 10 -29.06 -25.72 -37.97
N ALA A 11 -30.06 -25.09 -37.34
CA ALA A 11 -31.22 -24.57 -38.06
C ALA A 11 -30.87 -23.45 -39.06
N GLU A 12 -29.84 -22.64 -38.74
CA GLU A 12 -29.32 -21.58 -39.61
C GLU A 12 -28.36 -22.11 -40.70
N GLY A 13 -28.05 -23.42 -40.70
CA GLY A 13 -27.15 -24.05 -41.66
C GLY A 13 -25.67 -23.65 -41.51
N VAL A 14 -25.31 -23.04 -40.37
CA VAL A 14 -23.93 -22.61 -40.07
C VAL A 14 -23.07 -23.81 -39.63
N LEU A 15 -23.68 -24.77 -38.96
CA LEU A 15 -23.05 -26.03 -38.55
C LEU A 15 -23.98 -27.20 -38.86
N SER A 16 -23.41 -28.38 -39.07
CA SER A 16 -24.13 -29.65 -39.14
C SER A 16 -24.25 -30.30 -37.76
N GLU A 17 -25.22 -31.20 -37.60
CA GLU A 17 -25.33 -32.00 -36.37
C GLU A 17 -24.08 -32.86 -36.12
N SER A 18 -23.42 -33.33 -37.18
CA SER A 18 -22.17 -34.07 -37.12
C SER A 18 -21.02 -33.22 -36.61
N GLU A 19 -20.85 -31.99 -37.11
CA GLU A 19 -19.80 -31.07 -36.63
C GLU A 19 -20.01 -30.75 -35.14
N VAL A 20 -21.26 -30.56 -34.70
CA VAL A 20 -21.56 -30.35 -33.27
C VAL A 20 -21.20 -31.58 -32.43
N ALA A 21 -21.49 -32.79 -32.92
CA ALA A 21 -21.14 -34.04 -32.23
C ALA A 21 -19.63 -34.27 -32.17
N GLU A 22 -18.92 -33.97 -33.25
CA GLU A 22 -17.46 -34.05 -33.35
C GLU A 22 -16.80 -33.07 -32.38
N MET A 23 -17.23 -31.80 -32.35
CA MET A 23 -16.71 -30.81 -31.39
C MET A 23 -16.90 -31.25 -29.94
N ARG A 24 -18.06 -31.83 -29.61
CA ARG A 24 -18.31 -32.35 -28.26
C ARG A 24 -17.38 -33.52 -27.92
N THR A 25 -17.21 -34.44 -28.87
CA THR A 25 -16.33 -35.60 -28.70
C THR A 25 -14.87 -35.16 -28.56
N ALA A 26 -14.43 -34.17 -29.34
CA ALA A 26 -13.09 -33.61 -29.24
C ALA A 26 -12.81 -33.01 -27.85
N ILE A 27 -13.74 -32.20 -27.32
CA ILE A 27 -13.61 -31.64 -25.96
C ILE A 27 -13.54 -32.76 -24.91
N TRP A 28 -14.39 -33.78 -25.02
CA TRP A 28 -14.34 -34.91 -24.08
C TRP A 28 -13.03 -35.67 -24.15
N ASN A 29 -12.52 -35.94 -25.35
CA ASN A 29 -11.25 -36.61 -25.55
C ASN A 29 -10.09 -35.80 -24.98
N GLU A 30 -10.10 -34.47 -25.13
CA GLU A 30 -9.11 -33.58 -24.53
C GLU A 30 -9.15 -33.63 -22.99
N LEU A 31 -10.34 -33.51 -22.40
CA LEU A 31 -10.52 -33.59 -20.95
C LEU A 31 -10.12 -34.97 -20.38
N ASP A 32 -10.45 -36.06 -21.08
CA ASP A 32 -10.07 -37.42 -20.69
C ASP A 32 -8.55 -37.62 -20.78
N ALA A 33 -7.90 -37.08 -21.82
CA ALA A 33 -6.45 -37.11 -21.95
C ALA A 33 -5.74 -36.36 -20.80
N GLU A 34 -6.19 -35.15 -20.48
CA GLU A 34 -5.69 -34.36 -19.34
C GLU A 34 -5.94 -35.08 -18.00
N PHE A 35 -7.09 -35.74 -17.84
CA PHE A 35 -7.40 -36.50 -16.63
C PHE A 35 -6.49 -37.72 -16.45
N LEU A 36 -6.14 -38.42 -17.52
CA LEU A 36 -5.20 -39.54 -17.47
C LEU A 36 -3.78 -39.09 -17.09
N GLU A 37 -3.40 -37.86 -17.47
CA GLU A 37 -2.10 -37.27 -17.19
C GLU A 37 -2.05 -36.46 -15.88
N LYS A 38 -3.15 -36.41 -15.11
CA LYS A 38 -3.25 -35.62 -13.87
C LYS A 38 -2.16 -35.92 -12.85
N ASP A 39 -1.70 -37.18 -12.77
CA ASP A 39 -0.70 -37.61 -11.79
C ASP A 39 0.71 -37.09 -12.14
N ARG A 40 0.94 -36.68 -13.39
CA ARG A 40 2.18 -36.00 -13.80
C ARG A 40 2.16 -34.51 -13.46
N HIS A 41 0.98 -33.92 -13.29
CA HIS A 41 0.85 -32.51 -12.94
C HIS A 41 1.25 -32.27 -11.48
N LYS A 42 2.45 -31.72 -11.28
CA LYS A 42 2.87 -31.23 -9.98
C LYS A 42 2.28 -29.84 -9.76
N LYS A 43 1.30 -29.74 -8.86
CA LYS A 43 0.76 -28.45 -8.43
C LYS A 43 1.89 -27.60 -7.85
N ASP A 44 2.04 -26.37 -8.35
CA ASP A 44 2.82 -25.36 -7.65
C ASP A 44 2.18 -25.15 -6.26
N GLY A 45 2.99 -25.17 -5.21
CA GLY A 45 2.48 -24.99 -3.85
C GLY A 45 2.01 -23.56 -3.57
N MET A 46 2.39 -22.63 -4.44
CA MET A 46 2.06 -21.22 -4.31
C MET A 46 0.88 -20.83 -5.19
N ASP A 47 -0.03 -20.03 -4.63
CA ASP A 47 -1.15 -19.46 -5.36
C ASP A 47 -0.65 -18.62 -6.55
N TRP A 48 -1.36 -18.68 -7.68
CA TRP A 48 -0.98 -17.96 -8.89
C TRP A 48 -0.92 -16.44 -8.69
N VAL A 49 -1.75 -15.87 -7.80
CA VAL A 49 -1.71 -14.45 -7.42
C VAL A 49 -0.41 -14.12 -6.68
N LEU A 50 0.05 -15.06 -5.86
CA LEU A 50 1.28 -14.90 -5.08
C LEU A 50 2.53 -15.17 -5.91
N ARG A 51 2.41 -15.74 -7.12
CA ARG A 51 3.55 -16.12 -7.98
C ARG A 51 4.55 -14.99 -8.21
N LYS A 52 4.06 -13.75 -8.30
CA LYS A 52 4.89 -12.55 -8.47
C LYS A 52 5.74 -12.20 -7.24
N TYR A 53 5.31 -12.64 -6.05
CA TYR A 53 6.02 -12.46 -4.78
C TYR A 53 7.05 -13.54 -4.47
N ARG A 54 7.31 -14.48 -5.40
CA ARG A 54 8.25 -15.59 -5.17
C ARG A 54 9.61 -15.06 -4.75
N GLY A 55 10.12 -15.54 -3.61
CA GLY A 55 11.39 -15.09 -3.03
C GLY A 55 11.34 -13.75 -2.28
N ARG A 56 10.21 -13.05 -2.27
CA ARG A 56 9.98 -11.81 -1.49
C ARG A 56 9.19 -12.06 -0.20
N ILE A 57 8.43 -13.16 -0.14
CA ILE A 57 7.62 -13.55 1.01
C ILE A 57 8.20 -14.78 1.70
N ASP A 58 8.03 -14.86 3.03
CA ASP A 58 8.35 -16.07 3.79
C ASP A 58 7.26 -17.10 3.54
N GLU A 59 7.57 -18.12 2.73
CA GLU A 59 6.68 -19.26 2.44
C GLU A 59 6.62 -20.27 3.62
N GLY A 60 7.32 -19.99 4.72
CA GLY A 60 7.34 -20.82 5.91
C GLY A 60 6.01 -20.83 6.68
N ARG A 61 5.64 -22.00 7.23
CA ARG A 61 4.44 -22.16 8.09
C ARG A 61 4.43 -21.29 9.36
N ARG A 62 5.57 -20.73 9.75
CA ARG A 62 5.69 -19.74 10.81
C ARG A 62 6.61 -18.63 10.30
N PRO A 63 6.19 -17.36 10.34
CA PRO A 63 7.05 -16.25 9.96
C PRO A 63 8.31 -16.32 10.82
N LYS A 64 9.49 -16.37 10.20
CA LYS A 64 10.73 -16.16 10.95
C LYS A 64 10.70 -14.73 11.47
N GLN A 65 10.96 -14.53 12.76
CA GLN A 65 11.21 -13.18 13.28
C GLN A 65 12.51 -12.68 12.64
N VAL A 66 12.38 -11.89 11.57
CA VAL A 66 13.50 -11.20 10.96
C VAL A 66 13.82 -10.00 11.85
N LYS A 67 14.96 -10.03 12.52
CA LYS A 67 15.49 -8.85 13.22
C LYS A 67 16.10 -7.92 12.16
N GLY A 68 15.29 -7.05 11.60
CA GLY A 68 15.72 -5.98 10.70
C GLY A 68 16.19 -4.74 11.46
N VAL A 69 17.09 -3.96 10.85
CA VAL A 69 17.40 -2.60 11.32
C VAL A 69 16.31 -1.68 10.80
N THR A 70 15.40 -1.25 11.67
CA THR A 70 14.31 -0.31 11.35
C THR A 70 14.58 1.11 11.84
N GLY A 71 15.74 1.33 12.48
CA GLY A 71 16.15 2.62 12.99
C GLY A 71 16.46 3.60 11.86
N VAL A 72 16.09 4.86 12.08
CA VAL A 72 16.35 6.00 11.18
C VAL A 72 17.24 7.00 11.93
N PRO A 73 18.18 7.70 11.26
CA PRO A 73 18.97 8.73 11.91
C PRO A 73 18.11 9.76 12.63
N LEU A 74 18.52 10.17 13.83
CA LEU A 74 17.76 11.09 14.66
C LEU A 74 17.49 12.42 13.92
N GLU A 75 18.49 12.96 13.21
CA GLU A 75 18.34 14.18 12.40
C GLU A 75 17.20 14.08 11.38
N THR A 76 17.06 12.93 10.71
CA THR A 76 15.96 12.69 9.77
C THR A 76 14.61 12.73 10.48
N LEU A 77 14.50 12.14 11.67
CA LEU A 77 13.27 12.21 12.47
C LEU A 77 12.93 13.65 12.88
N HIS A 78 13.93 14.48 13.22
CA HIS A 78 13.72 15.90 13.49
C HIS A 78 13.24 16.66 12.24
N ARG A 79 13.83 16.39 11.06
CA ARG A 79 13.40 17.01 9.79
C ARG A 79 11.97 16.64 9.45
N ILE A 80 11.60 15.36 9.56
CA ILE A 80 10.23 14.88 9.39
C ILE A 80 9.30 15.58 10.39
N GLY A 81 9.68 15.60 11.67
CA GLY A 81 8.91 16.22 12.74
C GLY A 81 8.60 17.70 12.51
N HIS A 82 9.59 18.45 12.03
CA HIS A 82 9.41 19.85 11.67
C HIS A 82 8.40 20.02 10.52
N ALA A 83 8.55 19.21 9.47
CA ALA A 83 7.73 19.29 8.27
C ALA A 83 6.28 18.85 8.54
N MET A 84 6.07 17.73 9.25
CA MET A 84 4.72 17.19 9.52
C MET A 84 3.89 18.02 10.53
N THR A 85 4.52 18.98 11.20
CA THR A 85 3.87 19.91 12.13
C THR A 85 3.67 21.31 11.55
N GLY A 86 4.08 21.55 10.30
CA GLY A 86 3.90 22.81 9.62
C GLY A 86 2.56 22.88 8.90
N ILE A 87 1.73 23.87 9.27
CA ILE A 87 0.55 24.22 8.48
C ILE A 87 0.99 25.26 7.43
N PRO A 88 0.70 25.06 6.12
CA PRO A 88 0.97 26.09 5.12
C PRO A 88 0.20 27.38 5.42
N GLU A 89 0.83 28.54 5.20
CA GLU A 89 0.22 29.87 5.47
C GLU A 89 -1.10 30.10 4.69
N THR A 90 -1.29 29.36 3.60
CA THR A 90 -2.51 29.43 2.78
C THR A 90 -3.73 28.76 3.41
N VAL A 91 -3.55 27.97 4.48
CA VAL A 91 -4.59 27.13 5.09
C VAL A 91 -5.08 27.73 6.39
N THR A 92 -6.37 28.04 6.46
CA THR A 92 -7.01 28.49 7.71
C THR A 92 -7.45 27.28 8.55
N SER A 93 -6.63 26.90 9.53
CA SER A 93 -6.89 25.74 10.39
C SER A 93 -7.78 26.08 11.59
N HIS A 94 -8.35 25.05 12.22
CA HIS A 94 -9.05 25.21 13.49
C HIS A 94 -8.06 25.33 14.65
N SER A 95 -8.32 26.22 15.61
CA SER A 95 -7.41 26.55 16.72
C SER A 95 -6.97 25.34 17.55
N GLU A 96 -7.85 24.37 17.80
CA GLU A 96 -7.47 23.13 18.51
C GLU A 96 -6.48 22.25 17.73
N VAL A 97 -6.55 22.27 16.40
CA VAL A 97 -5.60 21.54 15.55
C VAL A 97 -4.24 22.23 15.59
N GLU A 98 -4.21 23.57 15.55
CA GLU A 98 -2.97 24.34 15.72
C GLU A 98 -2.32 24.07 17.07
N LYS A 99 -3.10 24.04 18.16
CA LYS A 99 -2.63 23.67 19.50
C LYS A 99 -2.04 22.27 19.53
N LEU A 100 -2.69 21.30 18.88
CA LEU A 100 -2.19 19.92 18.78
C LEU A 100 -0.84 19.88 18.05
N LEU A 101 -0.73 20.52 16.88
CA LEU A 101 0.51 20.51 16.10
C LEU A 101 1.65 21.27 16.80
N SER A 102 1.34 22.34 17.51
CA SER A 102 2.31 23.05 18.35
C SER A 102 2.85 22.15 19.48
N LYS A 103 1.97 21.38 20.15
CA LYS A 103 2.40 20.38 21.15
C LYS A 103 3.30 19.30 20.53
N ARG A 104 2.95 18.79 19.34
CA ARG A 104 3.80 17.82 18.63
C ARG A 104 5.15 18.42 18.25
N ARG A 105 5.18 19.66 17.79
CA ARG A 105 6.43 20.37 17.45
C ARG A 105 7.36 20.47 18.66
N ALA A 106 6.81 20.72 19.85
CA ALA A 106 7.58 20.74 21.09
C ALA A 106 8.17 19.37 21.48
N MET A 107 7.60 18.25 21.03
CA MET A 107 8.13 16.89 21.29
C MET A 107 9.51 16.66 20.64
N PHE A 108 9.87 17.45 19.62
CA PHE A 108 11.16 17.40 18.93
C PHE A 108 12.23 18.30 19.57
N ALA A 109 11.95 18.95 20.69
CA ALA A 109 12.97 19.64 21.47
C ALA A 109 13.96 18.63 22.10
N PRO A 110 15.20 19.05 22.44
CA PRO A 110 16.17 18.18 23.10
C PRO A 110 15.60 17.52 24.37
N GLY A 111 15.70 16.20 24.47
CA GLY A 111 15.14 15.43 25.60
C GLY A 111 13.62 15.25 25.57
N GLY A 112 12.95 15.71 24.51
CA GLY A 112 11.52 15.52 24.28
C GLY A 112 11.14 14.04 24.14
N ARG A 113 9.86 13.75 24.41
CA ARG A 113 9.27 12.42 24.24
C ARG A 113 8.14 12.53 23.22
N VAL A 114 8.09 11.59 22.28
CA VAL A 114 7.02 11.51 21.29
C VAL A 114 5.88 10.65 21.81
N ASP A 115 4.64 11.04 21.48
CA ASP A 115 3.47 10.22 21.72
C ASP A 115 3.26 9.18 20.60
N PHE A 116 2.23 8.35 20.76
CA PHE A 116 1.95 7.26 19.83
C PHE A 116 1.66 7.76 18.40
N ALA A 117 0.82 8.78 18.27
CA ALA A 117 0.43 9.32 16.95
C ALA A 117 1.60 10.01 16.24
N THR A 118 2.48 10.68 17.00
CA THR A 118 3.70 11.29 16.46
C THR A 118 4.68 10.20 16.00
N ALA A 119 4.85 9.14 16.79
CA ALA A 119 5.69 8.01 16.40
C ALA A 119 5.16 7.28 15.14
N GLU A 120 3.83 7.10 15.04
CA GLU A 120 3.17 6.54 13.86
C GLU A 120 3.45 7.38 12.60
N GLN A 121 3.30 8.71 12.69
CA GLN A 121 3.57 9.60 11.55
C GLN A 121 5.04 9.64 11.16
N LEU A 122 5.95 9.59 12.12
CA LEU A 122 7.39 9.44 11.86
C LEU A 122 7.68 8.14 11.09
N ALA A 123 7.03 7.04 11.47
CA ALA A 123 7.17 5.76 10.78
C ALA A 123 6.67 5.87 9.33
N PHE A 124 5.46 6.37 9.10
CA PHE A 124 4.93 6.55 7.75
C PHE A 124 5.85 7.43 6.89
N CYS A 125 6.21 8.62 7.37
CA CYS A 125 7.10 9.51 6.64
C CYS A 125 8.47 8.90 6.35
N SER A 126 9.03 8.10 7.27
CA SER A 126 10.31 7.43 7.03
C SER A 126 10.23 6.38 5.91
N ILE A 127 9.10 5.68 5.79
CA ILE A 127 8.86 4.69 4.73
C ILE A 127 8.76 5.36 3.36
N LEU A 128 8.11 6.53 3.30
CA LEU A 128 7.99 7.32 2.06
C LEU A 128 9.34 7.78 1.51
N LEU A 129 10.35 7.93 2.38
CA LEU A 129 11.69 8.46 2.06
C LEU A 129 12.77 7.40 1.85
N HIS A 130 12.45 6.13 2.04
CA HIS A 130 13.41 5.04 2.07
C HIS A 130 13.64 4.48 0.65
N ARG A 131 14.79 4.50 -0.06
CA ARG A 131 16.21 4.58 0.34
C ARG A 131 17.09 4.89 -0.89
N ASP A 132 17.36 6.18 -1.16
CA ASP A 132 18.49 6.65 -2.00
C ASP A 132 18.79 8.17 -1.89
N ILE A 133 18.19 8.89 -0.94
CA ILE A 133 18.43 10.35 -0.79
C ILE A 133 19.65 10.70 0.08
N TRP A 134 20.46 9.71 0.47
CA TRP A 134 21.40 9.93 1.58
C TRP A 134 22.87 9.66 1.22
N ALA A 135 23.17 9.37 -0.06
CA ALA A 135 24.51 9.54 -0.63
C ALA A 135 24.50 10.82 -1.47
N GLY A 136 25.26 11.82 -1.03
CA GLY A 136 25.34 13.10 -1.72
C GLY A 136 25.98 12.94 -3.08
N ASP A 137 25.23 13.31 -4.13
CA ASP A 137 25.76 13.79 -5.42
C ASP A 137 24.80 14.81 -6.11
N ALA A 138 23.73 15.26 -5.43
CA ALA A 138 22.73 16.16 -6.00
C ALA A 138 22.27 17.30 -5.06
N GLY A 139 23.14 17.77 -4.16
CA GLY A 139 22.88 18.98 -3.36
C GLY A 139 22.03 18.80 -2.09
N GLY A 140 21.97 17.59 -1.52
CA GLY A 140 21.47 17.37 -0.16
C GLY A 140 22.51 17.77 0.89
N THR A 141 22.15 18.61 1.86
CA THR A 141 23.07 19.21 2.85
C THR A 141 23.51 18.28 4.00
N GLY A 142 23.38 16.96 3.87
CA GLY A 142 23.73 16.00 4.93
C GLY A 142 24.56 14.84 4.40
N SER A 143 25.82 14.78 4.82
CA SER A 143 26.74 13.66 4.61
C SER A 143 26.32 12.45 5.45
N TRP A 144 26.07 11.28 4.86
CA TRP A 144 25.84 10.03 5.62
C TRP A 144 26.60 8.85 5.01
N ALA A 145 27.76 8.54 5.56
CA ALA A 145 28.43 7.26 5.34
C ALA A 145 27.76 6.19 6.20
N VAL A 146 26.68 5.56 5.71
CA VAL A 146 26.16 4.31 6.29
C VAL A 146 26.23 3.23 5.22
N ALA A 147 27.37 2.55 5.21
CA ALA A 147 27.63 1.39 4.37
C ALA A 147 26.80 0.21 4.86
N HIS A 148 25.61 -0.04 4.29
CA HIS A 148 24.97 -1.36 4.33
C HIS A 148 23.88 -1.48 3.25
N HIS A 149 24.25 -2.16 2.14
CA HIS A 149 23.42 -3.03 1.29
C HIS A 149 22.27 -2.40 0.47
N GLU A 150 22.22 -2.73 -0.82
CA GLU A 150 21.09 -2.69 -1.79
C GLU A 150 20.10 -1.51 -1.75
N ARG A 151 20.00 -0.80 -2.88
CA ARG A 151 18.98 0.24 -3.14
C ARG A 151 17.59 -0.34 -2.98
N LEU A 152 16.82 0.15 -2.01
CA LEU A 152 15.42 -0.24 -1.83
C LEU A 152 14.55 0.95 -2.25
N PRO A 153 13.55 0.73 -3.12
CA PRO A 153 12.71 1.82 -3.62
C PRO A 153 11.86 2.43 -2.49
N ASN A 154 11.56 3.73 -2.64
CA ASN A 154 10.55 4.42 -1.83
C ASN A 154 9.23 3.66 -1.92
N ARG A 155 8.58 3.47 -0.77
CA ARG A 155 7.37 2.65 -0.64
C ARG A 155 6.17 3.53 -0.39
N ASN A 156 5.10 3.32 -1.16
CA ASN A 156 3.83 4.00 -0.91
C ASN A 156 3.30 3.57 0.45
N VAL A 157 2.57 4.46 1.10
CA VAL A 157 1.83 4.13 2.33
C VAL A 157 0.37 4.44 2.09
N ARG A 158 -0.49 3.46 2.36
CA ARG A 158 -1.95 3.58 2.25
C ARG A 158 -2.57 3.27 3.61
N LEU A 159 -3.32 4.23 4.16
CA LEU A 159 -4.14 4.07 5.35
C LEU A 159 -5.60 4.28 4.99
N ALA A 160 -6.42 3.24 5.12
CA ALA A 160 -7.86 3.34 4.89
C ALA A 160 -8.62 2.90 6.14
N GLY A 161 -9.77 3.51 6.39
CA GLY A 161 -10.52 3.21 7.61
C GLY A 161 -11.59 4.23 7.92
N GLN A 162 -12.49 3.92 8.84
CA GLN A 162 -13.51 4.90 9.25
C GLN A 162 -12.84 5.98 10.09
N ASP A 163 -12.97 7.24 9.66
CA ASP A 163 -12.37 8.41 10.32
C ASP A 163 -10.84 8.34 10.53
N CYS A 164 -10.12 7.45 9.84
CA CYS A 164 -8.69 7.20 10.07
C CYS A 164 -7.81 8.43 9.79
N VAL A 165 -8.27 9.37 8.96
CA VAL A 165 -7.53 10.60 8.64
C VAL A 165 -7.38 11.49 9.87
N ARG A 166 -8.48 11.73 10.60
CA ARG A 166 -8.47 12.45 11.88
C ARG A 166 -7.99 11.54 13.01
N GLY A 167 -8.34 10.26 12.91
CA GLY A 167 -8.32 9.29 13.97
C GLY A 167 -9.62 9.34 14.77
N THR A 168 -10.18 8.17 15.08
CA THR A 168 -11.37 8.02 15.92
C THR A 168 -11.23 8.73 17.26
N PHE A 169 -10.03 8.69 17.85
CA PHE A 169 -9.69 9.32 19.13
C PHE A 169 -9.16 10.75 18.98
N ASN A 170 -9.36 11.38 17.81
CA ASN A 170 -8.89 12.73 17.50
C ASN A 170 -7.37 12.89 17.71
N GLN A 171 -6.63 11.81 17.45
CA GLN A 171 -5.21 11.70 17.78
C GLN A 171 -4.29 11.87 16.58
N ARG A 172 -4.78 11.76 15.33
CA ARG A 172 -3.92 11.62 14.14
C ARG A 172 -3.80 12.90 13.33
N HIS A 173 -4.90 13.43 12.80
CA HIS A 173 -4.90 14.65 11.99
C HIS A 173 -3.88 14.63 10.83
N LEU A 174 -3.94 13.62 9.96
CA LEU A 174 -3.06 13.50 8.78
C LEU A 174 -3.34 14.57 7.71
N ILE A 175 -4.57 15.07 7.70
CA ILE A 175 -5.05 16.12 6.80
C ILE A 175 -5.65 17.22 7.67
N VAL A 176 -5.21 18.46 7.44
CA VAL A 176 -5.80 19.65 8.03
C VAL A 176 -6.85 20.18 7.07
N GLN A 177 -8.06 20.39 7.58
CA GLN A 177 -9.14 20.98 6.81
C GLN A 177 -9.02 22.51 6.86
N ASP A 178 -9.04 23.15 5.70
CA ASP A 178 -9.24 24.59 5.59
C ASP A 178 -10.69 24.92 5.99
N SER A 179 -10.85 25.57 7.13
CA SER A 179 -12.14 25.97 7.69
C SER A 179 -12.93 26.96 6.83
N VAL A 180 -12.27 27.66 5.90
CA VAL A 180 -12.90 28.65 5.01
C VAL A 180 -13.19 28.06 3.64
N ARG A 181 -12.23 27.33 3.06
CA ARG A 181 -12.34 26.79 1.69
C ARG A 181 -12.89 25.37 1.62
N GLY A 182 -12.92 24.66 2.73
CA GLY A 182 -13.35 23.26 2.82
C GLY A 182 -12.37 22.26 2.19
N ALA A 183 -11.21 22.71 1.71
CA ALA A 183 -10.18 21.86 1.13
C ALA A 183 -9.26 21.29 2.23
N GLY A 184 -9.01 19.99 2.17
CA GLY A 184 -8.04 19.33 3.05
C GLY A 184 -6.62 19.41 2.49
N VAL A 185 -5.65 19.75 3.33
CA VAL A 185 -4.23 19.72 3.01
C VAL A 185 -3.54 18.65 3.86
N SER A 186 -2.82 17.74 3.21
CA SER A 186 -2.05 16.73 3.93
C SER A 186 -0.91 17.38 4.69
N LEU A 187 -0.78 17.05 5.98
CA LEU A 187 0.35 17.46 6.80
C LEU A 187 1.56 16.57 6.59
N LEU A 188 1.35 15.32 6.17
CA LEU A 188 2.47 14.46 5.83
C LEU A 188 3.11 15.02 4.57
N PRO A 189 4.38 15.48 4.64
CA PRO A 189 4.83 16.40 3.64
C PRO A 189 5.19 15.60 2.39
N GLN A 190 4.33 15.71 1.38
CA GLN A 190 4.62 15.33 -0.01
C GLN A 190 5.70 16.25 -0.62
N ALA A 191 6.49 16.95 0.19
CA ALA A 191 7.57 17.83 -0.20
C ALA A 191 8.82 17.65 0.68
N LEU A 192 8.91 16.55 1.45
CA LEU A 192 10.15 16.22 2.17
C LEU A 192 11.31 16.01 1.20
N ALA A 193 11.02 15.39 0.05
CA ALA A 193 11.93 15.26 -1.08
C ALA A 193 11.15 15.19 -2.40
N PRO A 194 10.75 16.35 -2.98
CA PRO A 194 10.02 16.38 -4.24
C PRO A 194 10.75 15.60 -5.34
N GLY A 195 10.03 14.70 -6.03
CA GLY A 195 10.60 13.83 -7.06
C GLY A 195 11.40 12.62 -6.55
N ASN A 196 11.65 12.53 -5.24
CA ASN A 196 12.39 11.44 -4.62
C ASN A 196 11.71 10.92 -3.35
N GLN A 197 10.38 10.90 -3.33
CA GLN A 197 9.58 10.31 -2.24
C GLN A 197 8.39 9.56 -2.82
N ALA A 198 7.93 8.53 -2.12
CA ALA A 198 6.72 7.81 -2.46
C ALA A 198 5.46 8.55 -1.99
N ASN A 199 4.30 8.04 -2.41
CA ASN A 199 3.03 8.67 -2.10
C ASN A 199 2.45 8.16 -0.79
N PHE A 200 1.89 9.09 -0.02
CA PHE A 200 1.06 8.76 1.13
C PHE A 200 -0.41 8.97 0.77
N TYR A 201 -1.22 7.96 1.05
CA TYR A 201 -2.65 7.98 0.82
C TYR A 201 -3.38 7.70 2.13
N ALA A 202 -4.30 8.59 2.51
CA ALA A 202 -5.22 8.33 3.61
C ALA A 202 -6.67 8.58 3.17
N TYR A 203 -7.53 7.61 3.45
CA TYR A 203 -8.93 7.62 3.02
C TYR A 203 -9.86 7.23 4.16
N ASN A 204 -10.84 8.10 4.42
CA ASN A 204 -11.99 7.69 5.22
C ASN A 204 -12.85 6.73 4.39
N SER A 205 -12.98 5.48 4.85
CA SER A 205 -13.83 4.50 4.19
C SER A 205 -15.31 4.83 4.41
N PRO A 206 -16.24 4.28 3.60
CA PRO A 206 -17.64 4.21 3.99
C PRO A 206 -17.80 3.38 5.28
N LEU A 207 -19.01 3.41 5.85
CA LEU A 207 -19.43 2.53 6.96
C LEU A 207 -19.59 1.08 6.48
N SER A 208 -18.47 0.45 6.10
CA SER A 208 -18.39 -0.95 5.68
C SER A 208 -17.02 -1.50 6.01
N GLU A 209 -16.98 -2.60 6.75
CA GLU A 209 -15.74 -3.27 7.15
C GLU A 209 -15.40 -4.36 6.14
N ALA A 210 -16.35 -5.25 5.82
CA ALA A 210 -16.08 -6.42 4.99
C ALA A 210 -15.64 -6.05 3.57
N ALA A 211 -16.34 -5.12 2.91
CA ALA A 211 -15.99 -4.71 1.55
C ALA A 211 -14.73 -3.84 1.53
N ALA A 212 -14.55 -2.94 2.50
CA ALA A 212 -13.36 -2.11 2.58
C ALA A 212 -12.11 -2.95 2.86
N LEU A 213 -12.15 -3.87 3.84
CA LEU A 213 -11.02 -4.75 4.13
C LEU A 213 -10.71 -5.69 2.96
N ALA A 214 -11.72 -6.21 2.26
CA ALA A 214 -11.50 -7.00 1.05
C ALA A 214 -10.82 -6.18 -0.06
N PHE A 215 -11.18 -4.91 -0.21
CA PHE A 215 -10.52 -4.00 -1.14
C PHE A 215 -9.06 -3.75 -0.73
N GLU A 216 -8.79 -3.44 0.54
CA GLU A 216 -7.44 -3.21 1.03
C GLU A 216 -6.57 -4.47 0.95
N TYR A 217 -7.15 -5.66 1.18
CA TYR A 217 -6.47 -6.93 0.95
C TYR A 217 -6.08 -7.09 -0.52
N GLY A 218 -7.00 -6.82 -1.45
CA GLY A 218 -6.69 -6.81 -2.88
C GLY A 218 -5.61 -5.80 -3.25
N TYR A 219 -5.60 -4.61 -2.63
CA TYR A 219 -4.55 -3.61 -2.84
C TYR A 219 -3.19 -4.11 -2.35
N SER A 220 -3.13 -4.74 -1.17
CA SER A 220 -1.89 -5.31 -0.61
C SER A 220 -1.30 -6.43 -1.48
N LEU A 221 -2.16 -7.16 -2.19
CA LEU A 221 -1.76 -8.14 -3.20
C LEU A 221 -1.47 -7.52 -4.57
N GLY A 222 -1.86 -6.26 -4.79
CA GLY A 222 -1.71 -5.55 -6.06
C GLY A 222 -0.39 -4.79 -6.13
N ASP A 223 -0.13 -3.93 -5.15
CA ASP A 223 1.09 -3.14 -5.01
C ASP A 223 2.06 -3.87 -4.07
N GLU A 224 3.13 -4.43 -4.63
CA GLU A 224 4.08 -5.27 -3.87
C GLU A 224 4.96 -4.48 -2.91
N ASP A 225 5.03 -3.17 -3.09
CA ASP A 225 5.95 -2.32 -2.36
C ASP A 225 5.26 -1.37 -1.38
N ALA A 226 3.94 -1.25 -1.46
CA ALA A 226 3.16 -0.44 -0.53
C ALA A 226 3.04 -1.05 0.87
N LEU A 227 3.13 -0.20 1.88
CA LEU A 227 2.56 -0.47 3.20
C LEU A 227 1.06 -0.18 3.14
N VAL A 228 0.23 -1.20 3.33
CA VAL A 228 -1.24 -1.08 3.37
C VAL A 228 -1.73 -1.32 4.79
N CYS A 229 -2.44 -0.33 5.34
CA CYS A 229 -3.00 -0.33 6.68
C CYS A 229 -4.52 -0.14 6.59
N TRP A 230 -5.26 -0.97 7.31
CA TRP A 230 -6.71 -0.81 7.51
C TRP A 230 -6.99 -0.56 9.01
N GLU A 231 -7.74 0.49 9.32
CA GLU A 231 -8.18 0.86 10.69
C GLU A 231 -9.71 0.93 10.83
#